data_AF-A0A0P7H0E5-F1
#
_entry.id   AF-A0A0P7H0E5-F1
#
_cell.length_a   1.000
_cell.length_b   1.000
_cell.length_c   1.000
_cell.angle_alpha   90.00
_cell.angle_beta   90.00
_cell.angle_gamma   90.00
#
_symmetry.space_group_name_H-M   'P 1'
#
loop_
_entity.id
_entity.type
_entity.pdbx_description
1 polymer ?
#
loop_
_entity_poly.entity_id
_entity_poly.type
_entity_poly.pdbx_seq_one_letter_code
_entity_poly.pdbx_strand_id
1 'polypeptide(L)' 'MTDKSVLNVSIDDRVEIGLSLLAVVAGAAAAYYTGKTGEPHPLFLVCTGLTLFVLFFTGDE' A
#
# COMPACT_ATOMS: atom_id res chain seq x y z
N MET A 1 9.54 32.25 5.77
CA MET A 1 9.68 30.81 6.06
C MET A 1 8.27 30.21 6.07
N THR A 2 7.57 30.17 4.93
CA THR A 2 6.13 29.80 4.89
C THR A 2 5.75 29.25 3.53
N ASP A 3 6.47 28.25 3.04
CA ASP A 3 6.15 27.65 1.72
C ASP A 3 6.41 26.13 1.68
N LYS A 4 7.44 25.65 2.39
CA LYS A 4 7.71 24.21 2.47
C LYS A 4 6.62 23.39 3.17
N SER A 5 5.89 23.96 4.13
CA SER A 5 4.93 23.18 4.93
C SER A 5 3.68 22.79 4.15
N VAL A 6 3.20 23.66 3.26
CA VAL A 6 2.00 23.39 2.44
C VAL A 6 2.32 22.41 1.32
N LEU A 7 3.51 22.52 0.73
CA LEU A 7 4.01 21.56 -0.24
C LEU A 7 4.15 20.15 0.36
N ASN A 8 4.62 20.04 1.60
CA ASN A 8 4.81 18.73 2.24
C ASN A 8 3.48 17.99 2.45
N VAL A 9 2.44 18.68 2.91
CA VAL A 9 1.08 18.11 3.07
C VAL A 9 0.53 17.60 1.74
N SER A 10 0.69 18.38 0.66
CA SER A 10 0.19 17.98 -0.66
C SER A 10 0.95 16.80 -1.30
N ILE A 11 2.19 16.55 -0.86
CA ILE A 11 2.99 15.39 -1.28
C ILE A 11 2.54 14.17 -0.49
N ASP A 12 2.31 14.33 0.82
CA ASP A 12 1.84 13.27 1.70
C ASP A 12 0.52 12.66 1.22
N ASP A 13 -0.49 13.51 0.93
CA ASP A 13 -1.78 13.09 0.37
C ASP A 13 -1.62 12.28 -0.93
N ARG A 14 -0.74 12.73 -1.83
CA ARG A 14 -0.51 12.05 -3.12
C ARG A 14 0.23 10.73 -2.96
N VAL A 15 1.14 10.66 -2.00
CA VAL A 15 1.89 9.44 -1.68
C VAL A 15 0.95 8.41 -1.06
N GLU A 16 0.06 8.82 -0.14
CA GLU A 16 -0.94 7.94 0.45
C GLU A 16 -1.90 7.36 -0.60
N ILE A 17 -2.42 8.23 -1.49
CA ILE A 17 -3.30 7.81 -2.59
C ILE A 17 -2.56 6.86 -3.55
N GLY A 18 -1.32 7.19 -3.91
CA GLY A 18 -0.50 6.37 -4.79
C GLY A 18 -0.19 5.00 -4.20
N LEU A 19 0.10 4.96 -2.90
CA LEU A 19 0.43 3.73 -2.18
C LEU A 19 -0.80 2.84 -1.98
N SER A 20 -1.96 3.45 -1.73
CA SER A 20 -3.26 2.75 -1.68
C SER A 20 -3.61 2.09 -3.02
N LEU A 21 -3.45 2.82 -4.13
CA LEU A 21 -3.66 2.26 -5.47
C LEU A 21 -2.70 1.10 -5.76
N LEU A 22 -1.43 1.24 -5.37
CA LEU A 22 -0.42 0.22 -5.58
C LEU A 22 -0.74 -1.04 -4.77
N ALA A 23 -1.22 -0.90 -3.54
CA ALA A 23 -1.66 -2.03 -2.71
C ALA A 23 -2.85 -2.78 -3.32
N VAL A 24 -3.84 -2.08 -3.89
CA VAL A 24 -4.98 -2.69 -4.58
C VAL A 24 -4.52 -3.48 -5.81
N VAL A 25 -3.63 -2.91 -6.63
CA VAL A 25 -3.09 -3.57 -7.81
C VAL A 25 -2.26 -4.81 -7.42
N ALA A 26 -1.43 -4.69 -6.38
CA ALA A 26 -0.64 -5.81 -5.86
C ALA A 26 -1.53 -6.95 -5.35
N GLY A 27 -2.59 -6.63 -4.62
CA GLY A 27 -3.60 -7.61 -4.16
C GLY A 27 -4.30 -8.32 -5.32
N ALA A 28 -4.75 -7.56 -6.32
CA ALA A 28 -5.40 -8.13 -7.50
C ALA A 28 -4.46 -9.03 -8.32
N ALA A 29 -3.20 -8.61 -8.50
CA ALA A 29 -2.20 -9.39 -9.21
C ALA A 29 -1.85 -10.69 -8.47
N ALA A 30 -1.69 -10.64 -7.14
CA ALA A 30 -1.45 -11.82 -6.34
C ALA A 30 -2.64 -12.79 -6.36
N ALA A 31 -3.87 -12.27 -6.26
CA ALA A 31 -5.09 -13.07 -6.36
C ALA A 31 -5.22 -13.76 -7.73
N TYR A 32 -4.95 -13.02 -8.81
CA TYR A 32 -4.94 -13.58 -10.16
C TYR A 32 -3.88 -14.67 -10.32
N TYR A 33 -2.67 -14.43 -9.83
CA TYR A 33 -1.57 -15.40 -9.89
C TYR A 33 -1.89 -16.67 -9.09
N THR A 34 -2.37 -16.53 -7.85
CA THR A 34 -2.80 -17.67 -7.03
C THR A 34 -3.95 -18.44 -7.67
N GLY A 35 -4.92 -17.76 -8.28
CA GLY A 35 -6.00 -18.40 -9.03
C GLY A 35 -5.51 -19.17 -10.28
N LYS A 36 -4.42 -18.71 -10.90
CA LYS A 36 -3.80 -19.34 -12.08
C LYS A 36 -2.87 -20.51 -11.75
N THR A 37 -2.09 -20.39 -10.69
CA THR A 37 -1.01 -21.34 -10.34
C THR A 37 -1.39 -22.31 -9.23
N GLY A 38 -2.42 -21.99 -8.44
CA GLY A 38 -2.75 -22.70 -7.22
C GLY A 38 -1.75 -22.43 -6.08
N GLU A 39 -0.73 -21.59 -6.29
CA GLU A 39 0.28 -21.27 -5.29
C GLU A 39 -0.23 -20.13 -4.38
N PRO A 40 -0.43 -20.38 -3.07
CA PRO A 40 -0.97 -19.38 -2.14
C PRO A 40 0.09 -18.40 -1.59
N HIS A 41 1.37 -18.72 -1.75
CA HIS A 41 2.50 -17.92 -1.27
C HIS A 41 2.44 -16.42 -1.62
N PRO A 42 2.17 -16.01 -2.88
CA PRO A 42 2.12 -14.59 -3.23
C PRO A 42 0.94 -13.86 -2.58
N LEU A 43 -0.19 -14.53 -2.38
CA LEU A 43 -1.33 -13.94 -1.67
C LEU A 43 -1.00 -13.64 -0.21
N PHE A 44 -0.32 -14.59 0.44
CA PHE A 44 0.07 -14.47 1.84
C PHE A 44 1.06 -13.32 2.03
N LEU A 45 2.03 -13.20 1.11
CA LEU A 45 3.03 -12.13 1.14
C LEU A 45 2.39 -10.75 0.99
N VAL A 46 1.43 -10.59 0.08
CA VAL A 46 0.70 -9.33 -0.08
C VAL A 46 -0.16 -9.01 1.15
N CYS A 47 -0.86 -10.00 1.73
CA CYS A 47 -1.62 -9.79 2.97
C CYS A 47 -0.73 -9.39 4.15
N THR A 48 0.42 -10.06 4.34
CA THR A 48 1.37 -9.69 5.40
C THR A 48 1.94 -8.30 5.17
N GLY A 49 2.31 -7.96 3.93
CA GLY A 49 2.80 -6.63 3.57
C GLY A 49 1.76 -5.54 3.84
N LEU A 50 0.50 -5.76 3.46
CA LEU A 50 -0.62 -4.86 3.76
C LEU A 50 -0.86 -4.68 5.26
N THR A 51 -0.75 -5.77 6.03
CA THR A 51 -0.94 -5.70 7.48
C THR A 51 0.14 -4.85 8.14
N LEU A 52 1.42 -5.03 7.74
CA LEU A 52 2.51 -4.19 8.20
C LEU A 52 2.32 -2.74 7.75
N PHE A 53 1.94 -2.53 6.50
CA PHE A 53 1.67 -1.20 5.96
C PHE A 53 0.63 -0.47 6.82
N VAL A 54 -0.51 -1.09 7.11
CA VAL A 54 -1.53 -0.52 7.99
C VAL A 54 -0.97 -0.27 9.40
N LEU A 55 -0.27 -1.22 10.01
CA LEU A 55 0.26 -1.03 11.37
C LEU A 55 1.24 0.15 11.47
N PHE A 56 2.07 0.36 10.45
CA PHE A 56 3.06 1.44 10.46
C PHE A 56 2.52 2.78 9.99
N PHE A 57 1.54 2.82 9.08
CA PHE A 57 1.00 4.07 8.53
C PHE A 57 -0.29 4.54 9.23
N THR A 58 -1.10 3.63 9.78
CA THR A 58 -2.26 3.98 10.63
C THR A 58 -1.87 4.14 12.09
N GLY A 59 -0.72 3.60 12.51
CA GLY A 59 -0.23 3.72 13.89
C GLY A 59 0.41 5.06 14.25
N ASP A 60 0.50 6.01 13.31
CA ASP A 60 1.00 7.36 13.57
C ASP A 60 -0.16 8.23 14.09
N GLU A 61 -0.47 8.06 15.39
CA GLU A 61 -1.38 8.93 16.16
C GLU A 61 -0.73 9.35 17.48
#